data_AF-A0A4Q2D8S8-F1
#
_entry.id   AF-A0A4Q2D8S8-F1
#
_cell.length_a   1.000
_cell.length_b   1.000
_cell.length_c   1.000
_cell.angle_alpha   90.00
_cell.angle_beta   90.00
_cell.angle_gamma   90.00
#
_symmetry.space_group_name_H-M   'P 1'
#
loop_
_entity.id
_entity.type
_entity.pdbx_description
1 polymer ?
#
loop_
_entity_poly.entity_id
_entity_poly.type
_entity_poly.pdbx_seq_one_letter_code
_entity_poly.pdbx_strand_id
1 'polypeptide(L)'
;MPPPKSKNQLIQRASEGSVADIHLLAEYALENQDHDTAIFSPLLHLLDPALIPSHQETKTRRFKEDPNNSVKVAMHVLAVIVAVCGGLGNNLGTESAALPATRLLANHIPHICQWAHFFVREGVYIGPTGSLILTLVVLHRELRDAIITSPFCVDLLLSMWMCKGADGRLVVVTACTLCPLLGLLQTLVDNEDGKTVLYDILGASKSKLKKLACVIVCRMENIADLHTRKHVSTSFAMLYMAQLLDLTLHLVEEQNHWAAFFKSDSFLSALPSALLSIARVEMEANAHPKASGTEVESNARIWEDIVACVRYIVTFCFTCGMGTISPLRQVSHALDGGALTLISKCLTNLPPSHPEFSYALKVYGDFLAYTVYERTMGSFIPANQVMTTALVKSLGEQSQEFQHMMCGLKATVSSALGVYNGVTGKRVGERVCDNLHLMLVDNLYLVDFLFPYGACTIRIFARLWRDRNGAFYALSSIFTILESDMDQRKRHGKTARELRDHQASKLWHFNDVLN
;
A
#
# COMPACT_ATOMS: atom_id res chain seq x y z
N MET A 1 6.93 41.96 -20.63
CA MET A 1 6.41 42.35 -21.96
C MET A 1 4.97 42.81 -21.78
N PRO A 2 4.46 43.82 -22.50
CA PRO A 2 3.04 44.15 -22.48
C PRO A 2 2.22 42.97 -23.05
N PRO A 3 1.00 42.70 -22.54
CA PRO A 3 0.19 41.58 -23.02
C PRO A 3 -0.14 41.74 -24.52
N PRO A 4 -0.15 40.65 -25.30
CA PRO A 4 -0.41 40.69 -26.73
C PRO A 4 -1.80 41.26 -27.02
N LYS A 5 -1.89 42.19 -27.98
CA LYS A 5 -3.10 42.97 -28.28
C LYS A 5 -4.26 42.16 -28.88
N SER A 6 -4.09 40.88 -29.22
CA SER A 6 -5.21 39.97 -29.53
C SER A 6 -4.82 38.48 -29.37
N LYS A 7 -5.73 37.68 -28.80
CA LYS A 7 -5.62 36.21 -28.64
C LYS A 7 -5.23 35.49 -29.94
N ASN A 8 -5.82 35.88 -31.08
CA ASN A 8 -5.55 35.26 -32.38
C ASN A 8 -4.10 35.46 -32.85
N GLN A 9 -3.50 36.62 -32.60
CA GLN A 9 -2.08 36.86 -32.91
C GLN A 9 -1.15 36.02 -32.03
N LEU A 10 -1.54 35.76 -30.78
CA LEU A 10 -0.78 34.87 -29.89
C LEU A 10 -0.89 33.42 -30.36
N ILE A 11 -2.08 32.94 -30.73
CA ILE A 11 -2.29 31.60 -31.29
C ILE A 11 -1.46 31.42 -32.58
N GLN A 12 -1.48 32.41 -33.47
CA GLN A 12 -0.70 32.35 -34.72
C GLN A 12 0.79 32.22 -34.46
N ARG A 13 1.37 33.06 -33.60
CA ARG A 13 2.82 32.98 -33.25
C ARG A 13 3.17 31.70 -32.50
N ALA A 14 2.28 31.21 -31.64
CA ALA A 14 2.44 29.92 -30.98
C ALA A 14 2.44 28.75 -31.98
N SER A 15 1.61 28.81 -33.01
CA SER A 15 1.55 27.78 -34.07
C SER A 15 2.82 27.70 -34.93
N GLU A 16 3.68 28.71 -34.89
CA GLU A 16 4.99 28.71 -35.57
C GLU A 16 6.07 27.95 -34.76
N GLY A 17 5.73 27.41 -33.57
CA GLY A 17 6.65 26.65 -32.73
C GLY A 17 7.51 27.49 -31.77
N SER A 18 7.15 28.77 -31.57
CA SER A 18 7.82 29.63 -30.58
C SER A 18 7.47 29.20 -29.15
N VAL A 19 8.44 28.66 -28.42
CA VAL A 19 8.25 28.20 -27.02
C VAL A 19 7.76 29.33 -26.12
N ALA A 20 8.29 30.54 -26.29
CA ALA A 20 7.89 31.70 -25.50
C ALA A 20 6.41 32.07 -25.76
N ASP A 21 5.95 32.04 -27.00
CA ASP A 21 4.57 32.37 -27.34
C ASP A 21 3.59 31.26 -26.92
N ILE A 22 3.98 29.99 -27.04
CA ILE A 22 3.16 28.86 -26.55
C ILE A 22 3.03 28.94 -25.01
N HIS A 23 4.11 29.26 -24.31
CA HIS A 23 4.07 29.45 -22.86
C HIS A 23 3.15 30.62 -22.45
N LEU A 24 3.28 31.77 -23.11
CA LEU A 24 2.38 32.92 -22.89
C LEU A 24 0.93 32.58 -23.19
N LEU A 25 0.66 31.70 -24.16
CA LEU A 25 -0.69 31.22 -24.47
C LEU A 25 -1.26 30.33 -23.35
N ALA A 26 -0.43 29.47 -22.74
CA ALA A 26 -0.84 28.67 -21.59
C ALA A 26 -1.16 29.57 -20.38
N GLU A 27 -0.31 30.57 -20.10
CA GLU A 27 -0.55 31.56 -19.04
C GLU A 27 -1.81 32.36 -19.31
N TYR A 28 -1.99 32.86 -20.54
CA TYR A 28 -3.20 33.56 -20.96
C TYR A 28 -4.45 32.72 -20.72
N ALA A 29 -4.45 31.44 -21.10
CA ALA A 29 -5.59 30.55 -20.91
C ALA A 29 -5.92 30.32 -19.44
N LEU A 30 -4.90 30.17 -18.58
CA LEU A 30 -5.07 30.03 -17.13
C LEU A 30 -5.60 31.32 -16.48
N GLU A 31 -4.97 32.45 -16.75
CA GLU A 31 -5.29 33.75 -16.13
C GLU A 31 -6.68 34.25 -16.52
N ASN A 32 -7.08 34.03 -17.77
CA ASN A 32 -8.36 34.51 -18.30
C ASN A 32 -9.47 33.45 -18.23
N GLN A 33 -9.18 32.25 -17.70
CA GLN A 33 -10.09 31.11 -17.72
C GLN A 33 -10.63 30.85 -19.14
N ASP A 34 -9.74 30.93 -20.13
CA ASP A 34 -10.11 30.75 -21.53
C ASP A 34 -10.18 29.25 -21.84
N HIS A 35 -11.41 28.79 -22.11
CA HIS A 35 -11.72 27.38 -22.39
C HIS A 35 -11.99 27.13 -23.87
N ASP A 36 -11.60 28.06 -24.74
CA ASP A 36 -11.83 27.95 -26.17
C ASP A 36 -10.98 26.86 -26.81
N THR A 37 -11.67 25.79 -27.19
CA THR A 37 -11.09 24.61 -27.84
C THR A 37 -10.48 24.91 -29.21
N ALA A 38 -10.81 26.06 -29.84
CA ALA A 38 -10.20 26.49 -31.09
C ALA A 38 -8.68 26.73 -30.96
N ILE A 39 -8.18 26.94 -29.74
CA ILE A 39 -6.75 27.05 -29.44
C ILE A 39 -5.98 25.79 -29.83
N PHE A 40 -6.60 24.61 -29.78
CA PHE A 40 -5.91 23.34 -30.03
C PHE A 40 -5.56 23.12 -31.49
N SER A 41 -6.48 23.41 -32.42
CA SER A 41 -6.30 23.02 -33.84
C SER A 41 -5.01 23.56 -34.45
N PRO A 42 -4.59 24.82 -34.21
CA PRO A 42 -3.32 25.33 -34.73
C PRO A 42 -2.08 24.74 -34.06
N LEU A 43 -2.19 24.13 -32.88
CA LEU A 43 -1.04 23.66 -32.09
C LEU A 43 -0.81 22.14 -32.20
N LEU A 44 -1.84 21.35 -32.47
CA LEU A 44 -1.74 19.88 -32.42
C LEU A 44 -0.74 19.28 -33.43
N HIS A 45 -0.48 19.97 -34.55
CA HIS A 45 0.54 19.55 -35.52
C HIS A 45 1.97 19.58 -34.94
N LEU A 46 2.21 20.40 -33.89
CA LEU A 46 3.49 20.45 -33.19
C LEU A 46 3.72 19.22 -32.28
N LEU A 47 2.70 18.37 -32.11
CA LEU A 47 2.79 17.09 -31.43
C LEU A 47 2.97 15.92 -32.41
N ASP A 48 3.24 16.16 -33.69
CA ASP A 48 3.51 15.09 -34.66
C ASP A 48 4.64 14.17 -34.14
N PRO A 49 4.43 12.84 -34.07
CA PRO A 49 5.44 11.89 -33.67
C PRO A 49 6.76 11.96 -34.44
N ALA A 50 6.74 12.42 -35.70
CA ALA A 50 7.93 12.61 -36.50
C ALA A 50 8.88 13.68 -35.92
N LEU A 51 8.38 14.55 -35.03
CA LEU A 51 9.17 15.57 -34.34
C LEU A 51 9.84 15.07 -33.04
N ILE A 52 9.56 13.83 -32.62
CA ILE A 52 10.19 13.22 -31.45
C ILE A 52 11.68 12.96 -31.77
N PRO A 53 12.62 13.62 -31.08
CA PRO A 53 14.03 13.49 -31.40
C PRO A 53 14.57 12.13 -30.96
N SER A 54 15.64 11.70 -31.63
CA SER A 54 16.38 10.52 -31.18
C SER A 54 17.12 10.78 -29.86
N HIS A 55 17.41 9.73 -29.09
CA HIS A 55 18.18 9.87 -27.85
C HIS A 55 19.61 10.42 -28.06
N GLN A 56 20.18 10.26 -29.26
CA GLN A 56 21.47 10.84 -29.60
C GLN A 56 21.35 12.34 -29.86
N GLU A 57 20.29 12.75 -30.56
CA GLU A 57 20.01 14.15 -30.87
C GLU A 57 19.79 14.98 -29.61
N THR A 58 19.05 14.47 -28.62
CA THR A 58 18.81 15.16 -27.34
C THR A 58 20.09 15.42 -26.54
N LYS A 59 21.16 14.65 -26.79
CA LYS A 59 22.47 14.85 -26.16
C LYS A 59 23.33 15.90 -26.85
N THR A 60 23.01 16.26 -28.09
CA THR A 60 23.80 17.24 -28.84
C THR A 60 23.68 18.62 -28.20
N ARG A 61 24.80 19.36 -28.22
CA ARG A 61 24.84 20.74 -27.69
C ARG A 61 23.85 21.65 -28.42
N ARG A 62 23.77 21.53 -29.75
CA ARG A 62 22.85 22.29 -30.61
C ARG A 62 21.39 22.12 -30.17
N PHE A 63 20.95 20.89 -29.92
CA PHE A 63 19.57 20.63 -29.50
C PHE A 63 19.26 21.21 -28.11
N LYS A 64 20.21 21.10 -27.18
CA LYS A 64 20.06 21.65 -25.81
C LYS A 64 19.99 23.17 -25.79
N GLU A 65 20.82 23.82 -26.60
CA GLU A 65 20.91 25.28 -26.70
C GLU A 65 19.76 25.90 -27.50
N ASP A 66 19.10 25.13 -28.38
CA ASP A 66 17.93 25.60 -29.11
C ASP A 66 16.75 25.89 -28.14
N PRO A 67 16.30 27.15 -28.04
CA PRO A 67 15.16 27.52 -27.19
C PRO A 67 13.85 26.93 -27.69
N ASN A 68 13.73 26.61 -28.99
CA ASN A 68 12.52 26.12 -29.65
C ASN A 68 12.65 24.66 -30.09
N ASN A 69 13.50 23.87 -29.44
CA ASN A 69 13.61 22.46 -29.76
C ASN A 69 12.26 21.73 -29.55
N SER A 70 12.04 20.66 -30.31
CA SER A 70 10.74 19.97 -30.36
C SER A 70 10.26 19.46 -29.00
N VAL A 71 11.18 19.09 -28.10
CA VAL A 71 10.85 18.66 -26.74
C VAL A 71 10.23 19.78 -25.92
N LYS A 72 10.83 20.98 -25.93
CA LYS A 72 10.29 22.15 -25.24
C LYS A 72 8.95 22.58 -25.86
N VAL A 73 8.87 22.59 -27.18
CA VAL A 73 7.62 22.90 -27.90
C VAL A 73 6.51 21.94 -27.47
N ALA A 74 6.74 20.63 -27.51
CA ALA A 74 5.76 19.64 -27.09
C ALA A 74 5.35 19.85 -25.62
N MET A 75 6.30 20.03 -24.70
CA MET A 75 6.00 20.31 -23.28
C MET A 75 5.05 21.50 -23.12
N HIS A 76 5.31 22.60 -23.82
CA HIS A 76 4.47 23.80 -23.71
C HIS A 76 3.11 23.64 -24.41
N VAL A 77 3.02 22.90 -25.52
CA VAL A 77 1.72 22.57 -26.15
C VAL A 77 0.88 21.72 -25.21
N LEU A 78 1.48 20.71 -24.55
CA LEU A 78 0.79 19.91 -23.54
C LEU A 78 0.32 20.77 -22.36
N ALA A 79 1.09 21.77 -21.93
CA ALA A 79 0.68 22.71 -20.89
C ALA A 79 -0.54 23.55 -21.31
N VAL A 80 -0.62 23.99 -22.57
CA VAL A 80 -1.83 24.65 -23.12
C VAL A 80 -3.04 23.72 -23.06
N ILE A 81 -2.87 22.44 -23.42
CA ILE A 81 -3.96 21.44 -23.32
C ILE A 81 -4.45 21.31 -21.89
N VAL A 82 -3.54 21.21 -20.90
CA VAL A 82 -3.89 21.16 -19.48
C VAL A 82 -4.64 22.42 -19.04
N ALA A 83 -4.17 23.60 -19.43
CA ALA A 83 -4.79 24.87 -19.05
C ALA A 83 -6.25 24.98 -19.53
N VAL A 84 -6.48 24.71 -20.82
CA VAL A 84 -7.80 24.79 -21.43
C VAL A 84 -8.73 23.68 -20.90
N CYS A 85 -8.25 22.44 -20.82
CA CYS A 85 -9.06 21.30 -20.37
C CYS A 85 -9.35 21.32 -18.86
N GLY A 86 -8.40 21.78 -18.04
CA GLY A 86 -8.59 21.87 -16.59
C GLY A 86 -9.74 22.78 -16.19
N GLY A 87 -9.96 23.86 -16.95
CA GLY A 87 -11.10 24.74 -16.75
C GLY A 87 -12.43 24.19 -17.27
N LEU A 88 -12.41 23.42 -18.37
CA LEU A 88 -13.60 22.70 -18.86
C LEU A 88 -14.11 21.66 -17.85
N GLY A 89 -13.22 20.97 -17.13
CA GLY A 89 -13.59 19.99 -16.11
C GLY A 89 -14.17 20.62 -14.83
N ASN A 90 -13.76 21.84 -14.48
CA ASN A 90 -14.21 22.54 -13.27
C ASN A 90 -15.52 23.31 -13.46
N ASN A 91 -15.84 23.70 -14.70
CA ASN A 91 -17.10 24.37 -15.02
C ASN A 91 -18.25 23.35 -15.10
N LEU A 92 -18.80 23.07 -13.91
CA LEU A 92 -20.01 22.29 -13.65
C LEU A 92 -21.10 22.52 -14.72
N GLY A 93 -21.41 21.49 -15.51
CA GLY A 93 -22.81 21.25 -15.87
C GLY A 93 -23.15 20.81 -17.28
N THR A 94 -22.25 20.83 -18.28
CA THR A 94 -22.63 20.30 -19.60
C THR A 94 -21.50 19.53 -20.29
N GLU A 95 -21.65 18.22 -20.41
CA GLU A 95 -20.81 17.37 -21.29
C GLU A 95 -20.67 17.97 -22.70
N SER A 96 -21.66 18.74 -23.16
CA SER A 96 -21.63 19.44 -24.44
C SER A 96 -20.51 20.46 -24.59
N ALA A 97 -20.04 21.10 -23.51
CA ALA A 97 -18.95 22.08 -23.57
C ALA A 97 -17.58 21.40 -23.75
N ALA A 98 -17.42 20.19 -23.20
CA ALA A 98 -16.21 19.38 -23.34
C ALA A 98 -16.17 18.59 -24.66
N LEU A 99 -17.31 18.38 -25.33
CA LEU A 99 -17.42 17.54 -26.51
C LEU A 99 -16.54 17.99 -27.71
N PRO A 100 -16.43 19.29 -28.06
CA PRO A 100 -15.54 19.74 -29.14
C PRO A 100 -14.06 19.44 -28.84
N ALA A 101 -13.60 19.71 -27.62
CA ALA A 101 -12.25 19.36 -27.16
C ALA A 101 -12.03 17.85 -27.22
N THR A 102 -12.99 17.08 -26.70
CA THR A 102 -12.95 15.62 -26.64
C THR A 102 -12.75 15.02 -28.03
N ARG A 103 -13.59 15.38 -29.01
CA ARG A 103 -13.49 14.84 -30.37
C ARG A 103 -12.16 15.18 -31.05
N LEU A 104 -11.68 16.40 -30.84
CA LEU A 104 -10.41 16.84 -31.41
C LEU A 104 -9.23 16.10 -30.77
N LEU A 105 -9.22 15.98 -29.45
CA LEU A 105 -8.14 15.33 -28.69
C LEU A 105 -8.17 13.80 -28.84
N ALA A 106 -9.32 13.17 -28.99
CA ALA A 106 -9.44 11.72 -29.19
C ALA A 106 -8.61 11.24 -30.38
N ASN A 107 -8.63 11.99 -31.49
CA ASN A 107 -7.81 11.69 -32.67
C ASN A 107 -6.30 11.88 -32.45
N HIS A 108 -5.90 12.59 -31.40
CA HIS A 108 -4.50 12.92 -31.09
C HIS A 108 -3.99 12.21 -29.83
N ILE A 109 -4.80 11.39 -29.14
CA ILE A 109 -4.35 10.56 -28.02
C ILE A 109 -3.08 9.77 -28.37
N PRO A 110 -2.98 9.08 -29.55
CA PRO A 110 -1.77 8.33 -29.89
C PRO A 110 -0.52 9.22 -29.91
N HIS A 111 -0.63 10.45 -30.44
CA HIS A 111 0.49 11.39 -30.50
C HIS A 111 0.90 11.86 -29.11
N ILE A 112 -0.08 12.22 -28.27
CA ILE A 112 0.15 12.60 -26.87
C ILE A 112 0.83 11.46 -26.11
N CYS A 113 0.35 10.22 -26.28
CA CYS A 113 0.93 9.05 -25.62
C CYS A 113 2.33 8.71 -26.13
N GLN A 114 2.66 8.96 -27.40
CA GLN A 114 4.03 8.77 -27.91
C GLN A 114 5.01 9.81 -27.34
N TRP A 115 4.60 11.07 -27.21
CA TRP A 115 5.37 12.08 -26.48
C TRP A 115 5.53 11.73 -25.00
N ALA A 116 4.46 11.26 -24.35
CA ALA A 116 4.51 10.77 -22.98
C ALA A 116 5.48 9.59 -22.83
N HIS A 117 5.50 8.65 -23.79
CA HIS A 117 6.45 7.55 -23.80
C HIS A 117 7.90 8.05 -23.92
N PHE A 118 8.14 9.03 -24.78
CA PHE A 118 9.44 9.70 -24.87
C PHE A 118 9.85 10.34 -23.53
N PHE A 119 8.95 11.08 -22.89
CA PHE A 119 9.20 11.73 -21.59
C PHE A 119 9.54 10.71 -20.49
N VAL A 120 8.81 9.59 -20.45
CA VAL A 120 9.11 8.47 -19.53
C VAL A 120 10.48 7.89 -19.80
N ARG A 121 10.82 7.64 -21.07
CA ARG A 121 12.12 7.07 -21.47
C ARG A 121 13.29 7.96 -21.08
N GLU A 122 13.15 9.27 -21.28
CA GLU A 122 14.20 10.24 -20.94
C GLU A 122 14.18 10.66 -19.46
N GLY A 123 13.18 10.23 -18.68
CA GLY A 123 13.07 10.55 -17.25
C GLY A 123 12.71 12.02 -16.97
N VAL A 124 12.07 12.70 -17.92
CA VAL A 124 11.76 14.14 -17.87
C VAL A 124 10.27 14.37 -17.99
N TYR A 125 9.75 15.47 -17.44
CA TYR A 125 8.35 15.91 -17.62
C TYR A 125 7.24 14.88 -17.24
N ILE A 126 7.58 13.85 -16.45
CA ILE A 126 6.65 12.77 -16.06
C ILE A 126 5.47 13.31 -15.27
N GLY A 127 5.71 14.21 -14.31
CA GLY A 127 4.67 14.77 -13.45
C GLY A 127 3.59 15.53 -14.24
N PRO A 128 3.96 16.58 -15.00
CA PRO A 128 3.03 17.31 -15.86
C PRO A 128 2.31 16.44 -16.89
N THR A 129 3.02 15.44 -17.47
CA THR A 129 2.41 14.46 -18.37
C THR A 129 1.35 13.63 -17.65
N GLY A 130 1.62 13.22 -16.41
CA GLY A 130 0.64 12.52 -15.56
C GLY A 130 -0.58 13.37 -15.27
N SER A 131 -0.38 14.65 -14.94
CA SER A 131 -1.48 15.60 -14.76
C SER A 131 -2.32 15.75 -16.03
N LEU A 132 -1.68 15.84 -17.21
CA LEU A 132 -2.39 15.92 -18.47
C LEU A 132 -3.27 14.69 -18.71
N ILE A 133 -2.71 13.49 -18.60
CA ILE A 133 -3.48 12.26 -18.87
C ILE A 133 -4.63 12.15 -17.87
N LEU A 134 -4.42 12.51 -16.60
CA LEU A 134 -5.50 12.54 -15.61
C LEU A 134 -6.59 13.54 -16.01
N THR A 135 -6.22 14.75 -16.43
CA THR A 135 -7.17 15.73 -16.93
C THR A 135 -7.98 15.19 -18.10
N LEU A 136 -7.37 14.49 -19.06
CA LEU A 136 -8.09 13.89 -20.19
C LEU A 136 -9.06 12.78 -19.75
N VAL A 137 -8.63 11.92 -18.81
CA VAL A 137 -9.46 10.83 -18.25
C VAL A 137 -10.66 11.37 -17.46
N VAL A 138 -10.48 12.48 -16.74
CA VAL A 138 -11.56 13.11 -15.97
C VAL A 138 -12.47 13.96 -16.87
N LEU A 139 -11.95 14.55 -17.94
CA LEU A 139 -12.67 15.49 -18.82
C LEU A 139 -13.93 14.90 -19.46
N HIS A 140 -13.83 13.70 -20.05
CA HIS A 140 -14.94 13.09 -20.76
C HIS A 140 -14.80 11.56 -20.88
N ARG A 141 -15.93 10.85 -20.92
CA ARG A 141 -15.97 9.37 -20.99
C ARG A 141 -15.27 8.82 -22.24
N GLU A 142 -15.44 9.44 -23.39
CA GLU A 142 -14.82 8.97 -24.65
C GLU A 142 -13.28 8.97 -24.57
N LEU A 143 -12.67 10.01 -23.99
CA LEU A 143 -11.22 10.08 -23.79
C LEU A 143 -10.77 9.06 -22.73
N ARG A 144 -11.55 8.93 -21.66
CA ARG A 144 -11.32 7.93 -20.60
C ARG A 144 -11.26 6.54 -21.20
N ASP A 145 -12.31 6.13 -21.91
CA ASP A 145 -12.43 4.80 -22.50
C ASP A 145 -11.27 4.57 -23.48
N ALA A 146 -10.96 5.54 -24.37
CA ALA A 146 -9.83 5.44 -25.30
C ALA A 146 -8.46 5.26 -24.62
N ILE A 147 -8.26 5.81 -23.42
CA ILE A 147 -7.02 5.69 -22.65
C ILE A 147 -6.99 4.38 -21.86
N ILE A 148 -8.03 4.07 -21.08
CA ILE A 148 -7.99 2.95 -20.14
C ILE A 148 -8.17 1.60 -20.81
N THR A 149 -8.84 1.52 -21.96
CA THR A 149 -9.01 0.25 -22.70
C THR A 149 -7.88 -0.01 -23.68
N SER A 150 -6.90 0.90 -23.82
CA SER A 150 -5.79 0.77 -24.76
C SER A 150 -4.57 0.12 -24.07
N PRO A 151 -4.12 -1.08 -24.48
CA PRO A 151 -2.97 -1.74 -23.87
C PRO A 151 -1.69 -0.90 -23.90
N PHE A 152 -1.50 -0.11 -24.97
CA PHE A 152 -0.37 0.81 -25.08
C PHE A 152 -0.43 1.92 -24.03
N CYS A 153 -1.60 2.52 -23.82
CA CYS A 153 -1.78 3.58 -22.84
C CYS A 153 -1.65 3.05 -21.41
N VAL A 154 -2.22 1.88 -21.11
CA VAL A 154 -2.09 1.24 -19.79
C VAL A 154 -0.63 0.88 -19.50
N ASP A 155 0.11 0.33 -20.47
CA ASP A 155 1.54 0.05 -20.30
C ASP A 155 2.37 1.33 -20.09
N LEU A 156 2.01 2.41 -20.80
CA LEU A 156 2.60 3.72 -20.60
C LEU A 156 2.32 4.26 -19.19
N LEU A 157 1.07 4.17 -18.70
CA LEU A 157 0.70 4.60 -17.34
C LEU A 157 1.50 3.85 -16.28
N LEU A 158 1.64 2.53 -16.43
CA LEU A 158 2.51 1.72 -15.58
C LEU A 158 3.97 2.17 -15.67
N SER A 159 4.46 2.46 -16.89
CA SER A 159 5.83 2.92 -17.09
C SER A 159 6.08 4.28 -16.44
N MET A 160 5.12 5.21 -16.53
CA MET A 160 5.15 6.50 -15.82
C MET A 160 5.19 6.30 -14.31
N TRP A 161 4.34 5.44 -13.77
CA TRP A 161 4.31 5.13 -12.35
C TRP A 161 5.62 4.52 -11.84
N MET A 162 6.23 3.64 -12.63
CA MET A 162 7.50 3.00 -12.28
C MET A 162 8.74 3.84 -12.61
N CYS A 163 8.57 5.01 -13.22
CA CYS A 163 9.69 5.82 -13.67
C CYS A 163 10.37 6.56 -12.52
N LYS A 164 11.70 6.63 -12.60
CA LYS A 164 12.54 7.42 -11.70
C LYS A 164 12.87 8.74 -12.37
N GLY A 165 12.82 9.83 -11.61
CA GLY A 165 13.25 11.14 -12.05
C GLY A 165 14.78 11.22 -12.19
N ALA A 166 15.26 12.41 -12.55
CA ALA A 166 16.69 12.69 -12.71
C ALA A 166 17.51 12.47 -11.42
N ASP A 167 16.87 12.52 -10.25
CA ASP A 167 17.47 12.27 -8.94
C ASP A 167 17.55 10.76 -8.59
N GLY A 168 17.11 9.88 -9.49
CA GLY A 168 17.06 8.44 -9.27
C GLY A 168 15.94 7.97 -8.33
N ARG A 169 15.05 8.87 -7.90
CA ARG A 169 13.89 8.58 -7.04
C ARG A 169 12.62 8.48 -7.85
N LEU A 170 11.61 7.82 -7.30
CA LEU A 170 10.30 7.74 -7.97
C LEU A 170 9.63 9.11 -7.96
N VAL A 171 9.07 9.52 -9.09
CA VAL A 171 8.47 10.86 -9.25
C VAL A 171 7.17 10.96 -8.45
N VAL A 172 7.14 11.77 -7.39
CA VAL A 172 5.92 12.12 -6.64
C VAL A 172 5.55 13.56 -6.97
N VAL A 173 4.37 13.77 -7.53
CA VAL A 173 3.89 15.10 -7.91
C VAL A 173 3.18 15.74 -6.73
N THR A 174 3.87 16.65 -6.06
CA THR A 174 3.40 17.28 -4.79
C THR A 174 2.72 18.63 -5.00
N ALA A 175 2.73 19.16 -6.22
CA ALA A 175 2.11 20.44 -6.56
C ALA A 175 0.57 20.39 -6.59
N CYS A 176 -0.01 19.19 -6.52
CA CYS A 176 -1.46 18.96 -6.51
C CYS A 176 -1.88 18.43 -5.14
N THR A 177 -3.16 18.60 -4.78
CA THR A 177 -3.72 18.03 -3.54
C THR A 177 -3.65 16.50 -3.52
N LEU A 178 -3.75 15.88 -4.70
CA LEU A 178 -3.59 14.46 -4.94
C LEU A 178 -2.49 14.22 -5.98
N CYS A 179 -1.71 13.16 -5.82
CA CYS A 179 -0.70 12.79 -6.80
C CYS A 179 -1.39 12.27 -8.09
N PRO A 180 -1.24 12.93 -9.25
CA PRO A 180 -1.97 12.57 -10.46
C PRO A 180 -1.64 11.17 -10.97
N LEU A 181 -0.39 10.72 -10.78
CA LEU A 181 0.01 9.38 -11.17
C LEU A 181 -0.66 8.29 -10.32
N LEU A 182 -0.97 8.58 -9.04
CA LEU A 182 -1.69 7.65 -8.17
C LEU A 182 -3.17 7.65 -8.55
N GLY A 183 -3.75 8.83 -8.76
CA GLY A 183 -5.15 8.97 -9.22
C GLY A 183 -5.40 8.28 -10.57
N LEU A 184 -4.44 8.30 -11.49
CA LEU A 184 -4.52 7.56 -12.76
C LEU A 184 -4.56 6.05 -12.56
N LEU A 185 -3.69 5.50 -11.70
CA LEU A 185 -3.72 4.07 -11.41
C LEU A 185 -4.97 3.65 -10.65
N GLN A 186 -5.47 4.46 -9.73
CA GLN A 186 -6.75 4.20 -9.07
C GLN A 186 -7.87 4.18 -10.10
N THR A 187 -7.98 5.20 -10.95
CA THR A 187 -9.00 5.25 -12.01
C THR A 187 -8.94 4.04 -12.95
N LEU A 188 -7.73 3.54 -13.23
CA LEU A 188 -7.53 2.34 -14.03
C LEU A 188 -8.04 1.08 -13.34
N VAL A 189 -7.79 0.93 -12.05
CA VAL A 189 -8.15 -0.26 -11.27
C VAL A 189 -9.63 -0.25 -10.86
N ASP A 190 -10.21 0.93 -10.64
CA ASP A 190 -11.64 1.13 -10.32
C ASP A 190 -12.55 0.92 -11.55
N ASN A 191 -11.98 0.85 -12.76
CA ASN A 191 -12.70 0.58 -14.00
C ASN A 191 -12.47 -0.86 -14.45
N GLU A 192 -13.55 -1.64 -14.64
CA GLU A 192 -13.47 -3.07 -15.00
C GLU A 192 -12.72 -3.34 -16.31
N ASP A 193 -12.92 -2.52 -17.35
CA ASP A 193 -12.23 -2.70 -18.63
C ASP A 193 -10.73 -2.37 -18.48
N GLY A 194 -10.42 -1.27 -17.79
CA GLY A 194 -9.05 -0.87 -17.48
C GLY A 194 -8.31 -1.90 -16.63
N LYS A 195 -8.98 -2.44 -15.61
CA LYS A 195 -8.47 -3.49 -14.73
C LYS A 195 -8.19 -4.79 -15.50
N THR A 196 -9.08 -5.17 -16.42
CA THR A 196 -8.87 -6.33 -17.31
C THR A 196 -7.60 -6.16 -18.14
N VAL A 197 -7.46 -5.02 -18.82
CA VAL A 197 -6.25 -4.72 -19.61
C VAL A 197 -4.99 -4.68 -18.75
N LEU A 198 -5.08 -4.10 -17.55
CA LEU A 198 -3.97 -4.07 -16.59
C LEU A 198 -3.53 -5.49 -16.19
N TYR A 199 -4.47 -6.35 -15.84
CA TYR A 199 -4.17 -7.73 -15.46
C TYR A 199 -3.63 -8.56 -16.63
N ASP A 200 -4.09 -8.33 -17.86
CA ASP A 200 -3.49 -8.96 -19.05
C ASP A 200 -2.01 -8.57 -19.19
N ILE A 201 -1.68 -7.27 -19.01
CA ILE A 201 -0.30 -6.78 -19.09
C ILE A 201 0.58 -7.33 -17.96
N LEU A 202 0.05 -7.43 -16.73
CA LEU A 202 0.78 -7.97 -15.58
C LEU A 202 0.94 -9.49 -15.67
N GLY A 203 -0.10 -10.20 -16.10
CA GLY A 203 -0.14 -11.64 -16.31
C GLY A 203 0.83 -12.10 -17.41
N ALA A 204 0.99 -11.30 -18.46
CA ALA A 204 1.98 -11.54 -19.51
C ALA A 204 3.43 -11.46 -19.02
N SER A 205 3.71 -10.83 -17.87
CA SER A 205 5.08 -10.61 -17.40
C SER A 205 5.24 -10.66 -15.88
N LYS A 206 5.67 -11.83 -15.38
CA LYS A 206 6.04 -12.01 -13.95
C LYS A 206 7.10 -11.02 -13.47
N SER A 207 8.02 -10.58 -14.33
CA SER A 207 9.04 -9.58 -13.97
C SER A 207 8.42 -8.19 -13.79
N LYS A 208 7.44 -7.82 -14.64
CA LYS A 208 6.70 -6.56 -14.52
C LYS A 208 5.87 -6.52 -13.24
N LEU A 209 5.16 -7.61 -12.90
CA LEU A 209 4.42 -7.73 -11.64
C LEU A 209 5.33 -7.58 -10.41
N LYS A 210 6.49 -8.27 -10.39
CA LYS A 210 7.48 -8.10 -9.31
C LYS A 210 8.02 -6.68 -9.23
N LYS A 211 8.26 -6.04 -10.38
CA LYS A 211 8.71 -4.64 -10.44
C LYS A 211 7.65 -3.69 -9.89
N LEU A 212 6.37 -3.91 -10.22
CA LEU A 212 5.24 -3.15 -9.66
C LEU A 212 5.18 -3.27 -8.14
N ALA A 213 5.25 -4.50 -7.60
CA ALA A 213 5.27 -4.74 -6.17
C ALA A 213 6.43 -3.99 -5.47
N CYS A 214 7.65 -4.06 -6.03
CA CYS A 214 8.80 -3.32 -5.53
C CYS A 214 8.61 -1.80 -5.61
N VAL A 215 8.03 -1.29 -6.70
CA VAL A 215 7.75 0.15 -6.87
C VAL A 215 6.76 0.64 -5.82
N ILE A 216 5.72 -0.14 -5.48
CA ILE A 216 4.77 0.23 -4.42
C ILE A 216 5.47 0.35 -3.07
N VAL A 217 6.37 -0.56 -2.72
CA VAL A 217 7.19 -0.44 -1.49
C VAL A 217 8.05 0.83 -1.53
N CYS A 218 8.78 1.06 -2.62
CA CYS A 218 9.59 2.26 -2.77
C CYS A 218 8.76 3.55 -2.73
N ARG A 219 7.49 3.52 -3.14
CA ARG A 219 6.58 4.67 -3.07
C ARG A 219 6.22 5.02 -1.63
N MET A 220 5.98 4.01 -0.78
CA MET A 220 5.75 4.20 0.66
C MET A 220 6.96 4.82 1.36
N GLU A 221 8.16 4.29 1.08
CA GLU A 221 9.40 4.81 1.65
C GLU A 221 9.69 6.24 1.17
N ASN A 222 9.46 6.51 -0.12
CA ASN A 222 9.71 7.82 -0.70
C ASN A 222 8.78 8.90 -0.17
N ILE A 223 7.48 8.62 0.02
CA ILE A 223 6.57 9.61 0.60
C ILE A 223 6.93 9.93 2.06
N ALA A 224 7.34 8.92 2.83
CA ALA A 224 7.82 9.11 4.19
C ALA A 224 9.13 9.93 4.24
N ASP A 225 10.09 9.70 3.34
CA ASP A 225 11.32 10.50 3.23
C ASP A 225 11.02 11.95 2.81
N LEU A 226 10.12 12.16 1.83
CA LEU A 226 9.69 13.50 1.43
C LEU A 226 9.03 14.27 2.58
N HIS A 227 8.20 13.61 3.38
CA HIS A 227 7.59 14.19 4.57
C HIS A 227 8.63 14.51 5.64
N THR A 228 9.57 13.59 5.89
CA THR A 228 10.67 13.78 6.86
C THR A 228 11.55 14.96 6.49
N ARG A 229 11.73 15.23 5.20
CA ARG A 229 12.45 16.40 4.66
C ARG A 229 11.60 17.66 4.57
N LYS A 230 10.33 17.61 5.01
CA LYS A 230 9.36 18.71 4.96
C LYS A 230 9.05 19.21 3.55
N HIS A 231 9.18 18.34 2.53
CA HIS A 231 8.77 18.63 1.16
C HIS A 231 7.27 18.43 0.91
N VAL A 232 6.60 17.67 1.78
CA VAL A 232 5.14 17.46 1.75
C VAL A 232 4.55 17.62 3.14
N SER A 233 3.28 18.00 3.21
CA SER A 233 2.55 18.07 4.48
C SER A 233 2.19 16.68 5.01
N THR A 234 1.95 16.58 6.32
CA THR A 234 1.46 15.36 6.97
C THR A 234 0.16 14.86 6.31
N SER A 235 -0.80 15.75 6.06
CA SER A 235 -2.08 15.38 5.42
C SER A 235 -1.89 14.83 4.00
N PHE A 236 -0.98 15.39 3.21
CA PHE A 236 -0.68 14.86 1.88
C PHE A 236 -0.04 13.47 1.97
N ALA A 237 0.93 13.29 2.88
CA ALA A 237 1.60 12.01 3.05
C ALA A 237 0.64 10.90 3.51
N MET A 238 -0.24 11.18 4.49
CA MET A 238 -1.22 10.22 4.98
C MET A 238 -2.28 9.88 3.92
N LEU A 239 -2.78 10.87 3.19
CA LEU A 239 -3.73 10.65 2.10
C LEU A 239 -3.11 9.79 0.98
N TYR A 240 -1.86 10.09 0.61
CA TYR A 240 -1.11 9.30 -0.37
C TYR A 240 -0.91 7.86 0.09
N MET A 241 -0.55 7.64 1.37
CA MET A 241 -0.41 6.31 1.95
C MET A 241 -1.72 5.54 1.91
N ALA A 242 -2.83 6.14 2.33
CA ALA A 242 -4.14 5.51 2.31
C ALA A 242 -4.55 5.09 0.89
N GLN A 243 -4.39 5.98 -0.09
CA GLN A 243 -4.68 5.70 -1.50
C GLN A 243 -3.78 4.61 -2.07
N LEU A 244 -2.51 4.56 -1.68
CA LEU A 244 -1.58 3.53 -2.12
C LEU A 244 -1.93 2.15 -1.54
N LEU A 245 -2.43 2.10 -0.30
CA LEU A 245 -2.89 0.87 0.35
C LEU A 245 -4.18 0.36 -0.27
N ASP A 246 -5.12 1.26 -0.56
CA ASP A 246 -6.35 0.96 -1.26
C ASP A 246 -6.09 0.41 -2.67
N LEU A 247 -5.23 1.08 -3.44
CA LEU A 247 -4.75 0.58 -4.73
C LEU A 247 -4.13 -0.81 -4.60
N THR A 248 -3.29 -1.03 -3.57
CA THR A 248 -2.65 -2.33 -3.36
C THR A 248 -3.69 -3.41 -3.11
N LEU A 249 -4.70 -3.15 -2.28
CA LEU A 249 -5.78 -4.09 -1.98
C LEU A 249 -6.50 -4.54 -3.25
N HIS A 250 -6.82 -3.61 -4.15
CA HIS A 250 -7.44 -3.93 -5.43
C HIS A 250 -6.50 -4.64 -6.42
N LEU A 251 -5.18 -4.48 -6.31
CA LEU A 251 -4.23 -5.16 -7.19
C LEU A 251 -4.00 -6.64 -6.81
N VAL A 252 -4.22 -7.02 -5.56
CA VAL A 252 -3.86 -8.33 -5.02
C VAL A 252 -5.01 -9.35 -5.02
N GLU A 253 -5.97 -9.22 -5.95
CA GLU A 253 -7.12 -10.13 -6.05
C GLU A 253 -6.76 -11.56 -6.48
N GLU A 254 -5.66 -11.72 -7.22
CA GLU A 254 -5.18 -13.03 -7.67
C GLU A 254 -4.03 -13.57 -6.80
N GLN A 255 -3.90 -14.90 -6.72
CA GLN A 255 -2.93 -15.56 -5.83
C GLN A 255 -1.47 -15.31 -6.24
N ASN A 256 -1.20 -15.26 -7.53
CA ASN A 256 0.08 -14.84 -8.13
C ASN A 256 0.45 -13.39 -7.76
N HIS A 257 -0.52 -12.47 -7.74
CA HIS A 257 -0.34 -11.08 -7.33
C HIS A 257 -0.04 -11.02 -5.83
N TRP A 258 -0.84 -11.69 -5.01
CA TRP A 258 -0.58 -11.82 -3.58
C TRP A 258 0.84 -12.30 -3.28
N ALA A 259 1.28 -13.37 -3.97
CA ALA A 259 2.62 -13.88 -3.87
C ALA A 259 3.69 -12.88 -4.32
N ALA A 260 3.45 -12.06 -5.34
CA ALA A 260 4.42 -11.06 -5.78
C ALA A 260 4.62 -9.93 -4.77
N PHE A 261 3.56 -9.50 -4.09
CA PHE A 261 3.59 -8.41 -3.11
C PHE A 261 4.10 -8.83 -1.74
N PHE A 262 3.64 -9.99 -1.24
CA PHE A 262 3.83 -10.37 0.17
C PHE A 262 4.85 -11.50 0.39
N LYS A 263 5.32 -12.17 -0.67
CA LYS A 263 6.39 -13.19 -0.53
C LYS A 263 7.73 -12.57 -0.19
N SER A 264 7.97 -11.34 -0.65
CA SER A 264 9.10 -10.53 -0.21
C SER A 264 8.77 -9.84 1.09
N ASP A 265 9.71 -9.90 2.01
CA ASP A 265 9.60 -9.38 3.36
C ASP A 265 9.45 -7.83 3.41
N SER A 266 9.68 -7.16 2.27
CA SER A 266 9.78 -5.71 2.15
C SER A 266 8.46 -4.94 2.28
N PHE A 267 7.32 -5.49 1.85
CA PHE A 267 6.07 -4.72 1.88
C PHE A 267 5.54 -4.53 3.31
N LEU A 268 5.37 -5.64 4.03
CA LEU A 268 4.80 -5.62 5.38
C LEU A 268 5.75 -4.98 6.40
N SER A 269 7.06 -4.96 6.12
CA SER A 269 8.02 -4.23 6.94
C SER A 269 8.08 -2.73 6.60
N ALA A 270 8.00 -2.35 5.31
CA ALA A 270 8.07 -0.95 4.89
C ALA A 270 6.85 -0.13 5.33
N LEU A 271 5.64 -0.71 5.32
CA LEU A 271 4.42 0.02 5.67
C LEU A 271 4.44 0.57 7.12
N PRO A 272 4.62 -0.25 8.17
CA PRO A 272 4.72 0.26 9.53
C PRO A 272 5.90 1.22 9.71
N SER A 273 7.04 0.95 9.07
CA SER A 273 8.23 1.81 9.12
C SER A 273 7.98 3.20 8.56
N ALA A 274 7.33 3.28 7.39
CA ALA A 274 6.94 4.54 6.75
C ALA A 274 5.97 5.34 7.63
N LEU A 275 4.93 4.69 8.18
CA LEU A 275 3.96 5.32 9.08
C LEU A 275 4.63 5.83 10.37
N LEU A 276 5.56 5.06 10.96
CA LEU A 276 6.34 5.49 12.11
C LEU A 276 7.20 6.71 11.81
N SER A 277 7.78 6.77 10.60
CA SER A 277 8.59 7.92 10.17
C SER A 277 7.75 9.19 10.07
N ILE A 278 6.56 9.11 9.44
CA ILE A 278 5.61 10.23 9.35
C ILE A 278 5.16 10.67 10.75
N ALA A 279 4.77 9.72 11.60
CA ALA A 279 4.33 10.01 12.96
C ALA A 279 5.42 10.68 13.80
N ARG A 280 6.69 10.27 13.65
CA ARG A 280 7.80 10.82 14.43
C ARG A 280 7.98 12.32 14.19
N VAL A 281 7.94 12.75 12.92
CA VAL A 281 8.13 14.16 12.54
C VAL A 281 7.02 15.03 13.14
N GLU A 282 5.79 14.54 13.16
CA GLU A 282 4.66 15.23 13.78
C GLU A 282 4.82 15.33 15.30
N MET A 283 5.20 14.23 15.96
CA MET A 283 5.46 14.23 17.40
C MET A 283 6.58 15.21 17.79
N GLU A 284 7.66 15.28 17.01
CA GLU A 284 8.77 16.21 17.23
C GLU A 284 8.34 17.67 17.02
N ALA A 285 7.46 17.94 16.05
CA ALA A 285 6.88 19.27 15.84
C ALA A 285 6.03 19.72 17.04
N ASN A 286 5.28 18.80 17.65
CA ASN A 286 4.35 19.09 18.74
C ASN A 286 4.98 19.02 20.14
N ALA A 287 6.23 18.54 20.26
CA ALA A 287 7.00 18.58 21.52
C ALA A 287 7.42 20.00 21.93
N HIS A 288 7.29 20.98 21.05
CA HIS A 288 7.52 22.40 21.31
C HIS A 288 6.21 23.18 21.19
N PRO A 289 5.32 23.11 22.19
CA PRO A 289 4.00 23.72 22.11
C PRO A 289 4.13 25.23 21.89
N LYS A 290 3.52 25.74 20.83
CA LYS A 290 3.26 27.17 20.73
C LYS A 290 2.03 27.44 21.60
N ALA A 291 2.01 28.57 22.30
CA ALA A 291 1.03 28.86 23.36
C ALA A 291 -0.46 29.01 22.91
N SER A 292 -0.86 28.49 21.76
CA SER A 292 -2.23 28.52 21.25
C SER A 292 -2.95 27.18 21.51
N GLY A 293 -4.03 27.22 22.30
CA GLY A 293 -4.82 26.06 22.75
C GLY A 293 -5.60 25.28 21.68
N THR A 294 -5.23 25.38 20.39
CA THR A 294 -5.83 24.63 19.27
C THR A 294 -5.06 23.34 18.92
N GLU A 295 -3.97 23.01 19.62
CA GLU A 295 -3.04 21.92 19.25
C GLU A 295 -3.52 20.50 19.65
N VAL A 296 -4.49 20.36 20.56
CA VAL A 296 -4.92 19.03 21.08
C VAL A 296 -5.73 18.24 20.04
N GLU A 297 -6.59 18.89 19.26
CA GLU A 297 -7.41 18.22 18.23
C GLU A 297 -6.58 17.78 17.01
N SER A 298 -5.52 18.52 16.66
CA SER A 298 -4.65 18.20 15.53
C SER A 298 -3.85 16.91 15.75
N ASN A 299 -3.48 16.61 17.00
CA ASN A 299 -2.72 15.41 17.35
C ASN A 299 -3.55 14.13 17.30
N ALA A 300 -4.84 14.16 17.63
CA ALA A 300 -5.68 12.96 17.56
C ALA A 300 -5.86 12.49 16.11
N ARG A 301 -6.03 13.44 15.18
CA ARG A 301 -6.31 13.18 13.77
C ARG A 301 -5.23 12.37 13.05
N ILE A 302 -3.94 12.64 13.30
CA ILE A 302 -2.87 11.84 12.68
C ILE A 302 -2.92 10.39 13.16
N TRP A 303 -3.25 10.15 14.43
CA TRP A 303 -3.36 8.79 14.96
C TRP A 303 -4.60 8.07 14.43
N GLU A 304 -5.70 8.79 14.19
CA GLU A 304 -6.87 8.26 13.47
C GLU A 304 -6.50 7.81 12.05
N ASP A 305 -5.81 8.67 11.28
CA ASP A 305 -5.34 8.35 9.93
C ASP A 305 -4.37 7.14 9.93
N ILE A 306 -3.50 7.06 10.95
CA ILE A 306 -2.60 5.90 11.13
C ILE A 306 -3.38 4.63 11.43
N VAL A 307 -4.38 4.66 12.32
CA VAL A 307 -5.20 3.49 12.61
C VAL A 307 -5.98 3.04 11.37
N ALA A 308 -6.47 3.98 10.56
CA ALA A 308 -7.05 3.67 9.26
C ALA A 308 -6.08 2.91 8.35
N CYS A 309 -4.79 3.29 8.33
CA CYS A 309 -3.76 2.53 7.61
C CYS A 309 -3.44 1.18 8.26
N VAL A 310 -3.49 1.06 9.60
CA VAL A 310 -3.27 -0.21 10.32
C VAL A 310 -4.32 -1.26 9.97
N ARG A 311 -5.53 -0.86 9.60
CA ARG A 311 -6.57 -1.78 9.09
C ARG A 311 -6.10 -2.58 7.87
N TYR A 312 -5.25 -2.00 7.03
CA TYR A 312 -4.65 -2.72 5.91
C TYR A 312 -3.61 -3.74 6.36
N ILE A 313 -2.80 -3.46 7.39
CA ILE A 313 -1.85 -4.43 7.96
C ILE A 313 -2.62 -5.66 8.44
N VAL A 314 -3.72 -5.46 9.16
CA VAL A 314 -4.60 -6.55 9.62
C VAL A 314 -5.14 -7.33 8.43
N THR A 315 -5.61 -6.60 7.41
CA THR A 315 -6.18 -7.20 6.21
C THR A 315 -5.17 -8.14 5.54
N PHE A 316 -3.96 -7.63 5.31
CA PHE A 316 -2.87 -8.33 4.65
C PHE A 316 -2.25 -9.46 5.48
N CYS A 317 -2.24 -9.35 6.82
CA CYS A 317 -1.65 -10.38 7.69
C CYS A 317 -2.63 -11.49 8.10
N PHE A 318 -3.92 -11.17 8.26
CA PHE A 318 -4.85 -12.07 8.96
C PHE A 318 -6.10 -12.44 8.14
N THR A 319 -6.58 -11.58 7.24
CA THR A 319 -7.91 -11.77 6.65
C THR A 319 -7.89 -12.29 5.21
N CYS A 320 -6.82 -12.02 4.46
CA CYS A 320 -6.76 -12.43 3.06
C CYS A 320 -6.27 -13.88 2.94
N GLY A 321 -7.24 -14.81 2.90
CA GLY A 321 -7.07 -16.26 2.88
C GLY A 321 -6.47 -16.88 1.60
N MET A 322 -5.57 -16.19 0.91
CA MET A 322 -4.92 -16.68 -0.32
C MET A 322 -3.74 -17.58 0.05
N GLY A 323 -4.05 -18.80 0.49
CA GLY A 323 -3.23 -19.73 1.29
C GLY A 323 -1.93 -20.28 0.68
N THR A 324 -1.04 -19.41 0.20
CA THR A 324 0.34 -19.78 -0.20
C THR A 324 1.43 -19.17 0.67
N ILE A 325 1.10 -18.16 1.48
CA ILE A 325 2.05 -17.51 2.39
C ILE A 325 1.61 -17.81 3.82
N SER A 326 2.53 -18.34 4.63
CA SER A 326 2.29 -18.61 6.05
C SER A 326 1.92 -17.31 6.78
N PRO A 327 0.77 -17.25 7.49
CA PRO A 327 0.37 -16.08 8.28
C PRO A 327 1.44 -15.68 9.30
N LEU A 328 2.15 -16.66 9.89
CA LEU A 328 3.27 -16.42 10.79
C LEU A 328 4.38 -15.59 10.13
N ARG A 329 4.67 -15.87 8.86
CA ARG A 329 5.67 -15.11 8.10
C ARG A 329 5.20 -13.68 7.86
N GLN A 330 3.94 -13.47 7.51
CA GLN A 330 3.38 -12.12 7.30
C GLN A 330 3.40 -11.31 8.60
N VAL A 331 2.99 -11.93 9.71
CA VAL A 331 3.05 -11.34 11.04
C VAL A 331 4.49 -10.97 11.41
N SER A 332 5.45 -11.90 11.26
CA SER A 332 6.86 -11.62 11.52
C SER A 332 7.35 -10.38 10.76
N HIS A 333 7.01 -10.24 9.48
CA HIS A 333 7.45 -9.10 8.66
C HIS A 333 6.83 -7.78 9.07
N ALA A 334 5.55 -7.80 9.43
CA ALA A 334 4.90 -6.63 10.01
C ALA A 334 5.55 -6.23 11.34
N LEU A 335 5.89 -7.21 12.18
CA LEU A 335 6.61 -6.98 13.43
C LEU A 335 8.00 -6.39 13.20
N ASP A 336 8.76 -6.93 12.25
CA ASP A 336 10.10 -6.45 11.87
C ASP A 336 10.06 -5.00 11.36
N GLY A 337 8.98 -4.60 10.69
CA GLY A 337 8.72 -3.21 10.30
C GLY A 337 8.37 -2.26 11.44
N GLY A 338 8.11 -2.78 12.65
CA GLY A 338 7.70 -1.99 13.81
C GLY A 338 6.18 -1.87 13.99
N ALA A 339 5.37 -2.80 13.47
CA ALA A 339 3.90 -2.76 13.66
C ALA A 339 3.48 -2.67 15.13
N LEU A 340 4.14 -3.40 16.04
CA LEU A 340 3.84 -3.28 17.48
C LEU A 340 4.17 -1.90 18.03
N THR A 341 5.31 -1.31 17.63
CA THR A 341 5.65 0.05 18.05
C THR A 341 4.60 1.05 17.55
N LEU A 342 4.13 0.88 16.31
CA LEU A 342 3.08 1.72 15.74
C LEU A 342 1.76 1.58 16.51
N ILE A 343 1.31 0.36 16.77
CA ILE A 343 0.07 0.08 17.51
C ILE A 343 0.18 0.61 18.95
N SER A 344 1.29 0.34 19.64
CA SER A 344 1.55 0.88 20.98
C SER A 344 1.49 2.40 21.00
N LYS A 345 2.04 3.08 19.98
CA LYS A 345 1.94 4.54 19.88
C LYS A 345 0.50 5.03 19.61
N CYS A 346 -0.30 4.29 18.86
CA CYS A 346 -1.73 4.61 18.71
C CYS A 346 -2.42 4.54 20.09
N LEU A 347 -2.16 3.49 20.86
CA LEU A 347 -2.72 3.32 22.20
C LEU A 347 -2.24 4.39 23.20
N THR A 348 -1.01 4.91 23.05
CA THR A 348 -0.50 6.01 23.93
C THR A 348 -1.07 7.37 23.60
N ASN A 349 -1.49 7.60 22.36
CA ASN A 349 -1.90 8.94 21.91
C ASN A 349 -3.39 9.08 21.63
N LEU A 350 -4.15 7.98 21.54
CA LEU A 350 -5.61 8.00 21.46
C LEU A 350 -6.22 7.82 22.86
N PRO A 351 -7.26 8.60 23.23
CA PRO A 351 -7.93 8.41 24.50
C PRO A 351 -8.74 7.09 24.49
N PRO A 352 -8.90 6.40 25.63
CA PRO A 352 -9.63 5.14 25.70
C PRO A 352 -11.10 5.21 25.23
N SER A 353 -11.70 6.40 25.30
CA SER A 353 -13.06 6.65 24.83
C SER A 353 -13.17 6.75 23.31
N HIS A 354 -12.06 6.84 22.59
CA HIS A 354 -12.04 6.97 21.13
C HIS A 354 -12.31 5.61 20.46
N PRO A 355 -13.17 5.49 19.44
CA PRO A 355 -13.48 4.22 18.78
C PRO A 355 -12.24 3.53 18.18
N GLU A 356 -11.30 4.32 17.65
CA GLU A 356 -10.04 3.78 17.08
C GLU A 356 -9.10 3.20 18.14
N PHE A 357 -9.22 3.59 19.42
CA PHE A 357 -8.45 2.99 20.51
C PHE A 357 -8.82 1.51 20.68
N SER A 358 -10.12 1.20 20.75
CA SER A 358 -10.62 -0.17 20.86
C SER A 358 -10.19 -1.03 19.67
N TYR A 359 -10.14 -0.46 18.47
CA TYR A 359 -9.64 -1.15 17.29
C TYR A 359 -8.15 -1.45 17.40
N ALA A 360 -7.30 -0.44 17.67
CA ALA A 360 -5.87 -0.63 17.84
C ALA A 360 -5.55 -1.67 18.94
N LEU A 361 -6.34 -1.68 20.01
CA LEU A 361 -6.22 -2.62 21.11
C LEU A 361 -6.55 -4.06 20.68
N LYS A 362 -7.60 -4.24 19.87
CA LYS A 362 -7.93 -5.54 19.25
C LYS A 362 -6.79 -6.04 18.37
N VAL A 363 -6.25 -5.16 17.51
CA VAL A 363 -5.12 -5.51 16.63
C VAL A 363 -3.89 -5.91 17.44
N TYR A 364 -3.60 -5.23 18.54
CA TYR A 364 -2.53 -5.63 19.46
C TYR A 364 -2.74 -7.07 19.98
N GLY A 365 -3.98 -7.41 20.35
CA GLY A 365 -4.38 -8.76 20.73
C GLY A 365 -4.21 -9.79 19.62
N ASP A 366 -4.52 -9.44 18.37
CA ASP A 366 -4.35 -10.32 17.21
C ASP A 366 -2.87 -10.67 16.98
N PHE A 367 -1.96 -9.69 17.08
CA PHE A 367 -0.52 -9.95 17.05
C PHE A 367 -0.05 -10.77 18.27
N LEU A 368 -0.61 -10.51 19.46
CA LEU A 368 -0.23 -11.23 20.68
C LEU A 368 -0.48 -12.73 20.58
N ALA A 369 -1.54 -13.14 19.88
CA ALA A 369 -1.83 -14.56 19.65
C ALA A 369 -0.67 -15.32 18.98
N TYR A 370 0.22 -14.60 18.27
CA TYR A 370 1.40 -15.17 17.63
C TYR A 370 2.63 -15.22 18.54
N THR A 371 2.59 -14.73 19.78
CA THR A 371 3.75 -14.79 20.72
C THR A 371 4.15 -16.20 21.14
N VAL A 372 3.36 -17.22 20.78
CA VAL A 372 3.74 -18.63 20.94
C VAL A 372 4.94 -19.03 20.06
N TYR A 373 5.25 -18.26 19.02
CA TYR A 373 6.39 -18.50 18.14
C TYR A 373 7.61 -17.68 18.56
N GLU A 374 8.79 -18.30 18.53
CA GLU A 374 10.05 -17.64 18.87
C GLU A 374 10.31 -16.39 18.01
N ARG A 375 10.04 -16.52 16.71
CA ARG A 375 10.30 -15.46 15.72
C ARG A 375 9.54 -14.16 16.01
N THR A 376 8.35 -14.24 16.58
CA THR A 376 7.50 -13.09 16.91
C THR A 376 7.76 -12.59 18.33
N MET A 377 8.09 -13.49 19.26
CA MET A 377 8.34 -13.16 20.66
C MET A 377 9.48 -12.13 20.83
N GLY A 378 10.54 -12.23 20.02
CA GLY A 378 11.66 -11.28 20.06
C GLY A 378 11.24 -9.82 19.90
N SER A 379 10.23 -9.55 19.05
CA SER A 379 9.72 -8.20 18.79
C SER A 379 8.74 -7.71 19.86
N PHE A 380 8.12 -8.62 20.62
CA PHE A 380 7.15 -8.30 21.66
C PHE A 380 7.78 -7.84 22.97
N ILE A 381 8.95 -8.36 23.35
CA ILE A 381 9.59 -8.04 24.63
C ILE A 381 9.87 -6.52 24.76
N PRO A 382 10.51 -5.85 23.78
CA PRO A 382 10.77 -4.41 23.86
C PRO A 382 9.48 -3.57 23.83
N ALA A 383 8.52 -3.94 22.97
CA ALA A 383 7.26 -3.21 22.82
C ALA A 383 6.39 -3.29 24.09
N ASN A 384 6.33 -4.46 24.71
CA ASN A 384 5.56 -4.68 25.93
C ASN A 384 6.16 -3.89 27.10
N GLN A 385 7.49 -3.85 27.23
CA GLN A 385 8.16 -3.03 28.25
C GLN A 385 7.73 -1.56 28.17
N VAL A 386 7.72 -0.97 26.98
CA VAL A 386 7.28 0.43 26.75
C VAL A 386 5.81 0.65 27.11
N MET A 387 4.91 -0.26 26.72
CA MET A 387 3.50 -0.14 27.09
C MET A 387 3.26 -0.28 28.59
N THR A 388 4.01 -1.15 29.27
CA THR A 388 3.86 -1.32 30.72
C THR A 388 4.33 -0.14 31.56
N THR A 389 5.32 0.65 31.09
CA THR A 389 5.80 1.82 31.84
C THR A 389 4.99 3.08 31.59
N ALA A 390 4.52 3.32 30.36
CA ALA A 390 3.83 4.56 30.00
C ALA A 390 2.28 4.45 30.07
N LEU A 391 1.70 3.34 29.61
CA LEU A 391 0.24 3.20 29.42
C LEU A 391 -0.50 2.70 30.66
N VAL A 392 0.07 1.70 31.34
CA VAL A 392 -0.56 1.05 32.49
C VAL A 392 -0.75 2.04 33.65
N LYS A 393 0.13 3.03 33.77
CA LYS A 393 0.07 4.02 34.86
C LYS A 393 -0.96 5.13 34.63
N SER A 394 -1.27 5.48 33.37
CA SER A 394 -2.23 6.55 33.04
C SER A 394 -3.62 6.04 32.65
N LEU A 395 -3.70 4.91 31.91
CA LEU A 395 -4.97 4.36 31.41
C LEU A 395 -5.54 3.25 32.29
N GLY A 396 -4.68 2.58 33.07
CA GLY A 396 -5.11 1.56 34.03
C GLY A 396 -6.13 2.11 35.03
N GLU A 397 -6.05 3.38 35.40
CA GLU A 397 -6.99 4.00 36.34
C GLU A 397 -8.36 4.35 35.72
N GLN A 398 -8.47 4.34 34.38
CA GLN A 398 -9.64 4.89 33.66
C GLN A 398 -10.49 3.84 32.92
N SER A 399 -9.96 2.64 32.65
CA SER A 399 -10.72 1.59 31.93
C SER A 399 -10.48 0.19 32.51
N GLN A 400 -11.55 -0.41 33.02
CA GLN A 400 -11.54 -1.78 33.56
C GLN A 400 -11.28 -2.83 32.46
N GLU A 401 -11.77 -2.62 31.24
CA GLU A 401 -11.50 -3.48 30.09
C GLU A 401 -10.02 -3.49 29.72
N PHE A 402 -9.38 -2.31 29.75
CA PHE A 402 -7.95 -2.17 29.51
C PHE A 402 -7.12 -2.88 30.59
N GLN A 403 -7.50 -2.75 31.87
CA GLN A 403 -6.84 -3.49 32.96
C GLN A 403 -6.94 -5.02 32.78
N HIS A 404 -8.14 -5.54 32.50
CA HIS A 404 -8.34 -6.98 32.29
C HIS A 404 -7.51 -7.50 31.11
N MET A 405 -7.47 -6.75 30.01
CA MET A 405 -6.66 -7.12 28.87
C MET A 405 -5.17 -7.08 29.20
N MET A 406 -4.67 -6.03 29.86
CA MET A 406 -3.26 -5.94 30.23
C MET A 406 -2.83 -7.03 31.21
N CYS A 407 -3.71 -7.46 32.11
CA CYS A 407 -3.47 -8.62 32.97
C CYS A 407 -3.37 -9.92 32.16
N GLY A 408 -4.32 -10.15 31.24
CA GLY A 408 -4.26 -11.28 30.30
C GLY A 408 -3.02 -11.26 29.41
N LEU A 409 -2.61 -10.05 28.99
CA LEU A 409 -1.41 -9.80 28.20
C LEU A 409 -0.15 -10.21 28.95
N LYS A 410 0.03 -9.68 30.17
CA LYS A 410 1.17 -9.99 31.04
C LYS A 410 1.22 -11.49 31.32
N ALA A 411 0.08 -12.12 31.60
CA ALA A 411 0.01 -13.56 31.82
C ALA A 411 0.41 -14.35 30.57
N THR A 412 -0.06 -13.96 29.38
CA THR A 412 0.24 -14.64 28.11
C THR A 412 1.71 -14.50 27.73
N VAL A 413 2.25 -13.28 27.74
CA VAL A 413 3.67 -13.02 27.44
C VAL A 413 4.58 -13.72 28.46
N SER A 414 4.24 -13.69 29.75
CA SER A 414 5.03 -14.37 30.79
C SER A 414 4.99 -15.89 30.63
N SER A 415 3.82 -16.45 30.28
CA SER A 415 3.67 -17.89 30.03
C SER A 415 4.49 -18.32 28.81
N ALA A 416 4.40 -17.56 27.72
CA ALA A 416 5.16 -17.84 26.51
C ALA A 416 6.68 -17.66 26.72
N LEU A 417 7.12 -16.66 27.50
CA LEU A 417 8.51 -16.52 27.95
C LEU A 417 8.97 -17.71 28.80
N GLY A 418 8.11 -18.21 29.70
CA GLY A 418 8.39 -19.38 30.52
C GLY A 418 8.60 -20.65 29.68
N VAL A 419 7.78 -20.85 28.65
CA VAL A 419 7.95 -21.94 27.67
C VAL A 419 9.24 -21.77 26.88
N TYR A 420 9.52 -20.56 26.41
CA TYR A 420 10.67 -20.23 25.57
C TYR A 420 12.02 -20.37 26.30
N ASN A 421 12.08 -19.90 27.55
CA ASN A 421 13.29 -19.97 28.37
C ASN A 421 13.54 -21.39 28.93
N GLY A 422 12.57 -22.30 28.80
CA GLY A 422 12.72 -23.71 29.16
C GLY A 422 13.63 -24.46 28.17
N VAL A 423 14.50 -25.34 28.68
CA VAL A 423 15.47 -26.14 27.90
C VAL A 423 14.80 -26.98 26.79
N THR A 424 13.51 -27.32 26.96
CA THR A 424 12.67 -28.04 25.98
C THR A 424 11.97 -27.15 24.96
N GLY A 425 11.75 -25.86 25.23
CA GLY A 425 11.03 -24.92 24.35
C GLY A 425 11.78 -24.59 23.07
N LYS A 426 13.11 -24.46 23.14
CA LYS A 426 13.99 -24.16 21.99
C LYS A 426 13.97 -25.21 20.87
N ARG A 427 13.52 -26.44 21.13
CA ARG A 427 13.44 -27.51 20.11
C ARG A 427 12.06 -27.67 19.48
N VAL A 428 11.02 -27.10 20.10
CA VAL A 428 9.61 -27.30 19.70
C VAL A 428 9.06 -26.06 18.95
N GLY A 429 9.58 -24.87 19.23
CA GLY A 429 9.09 -23.60 18.67
C GLY A 429 9.21 -23.44 17.14
N GLU A 430 10.09 -24.19 16.47
CA GLU A 430 10.34 -24.04 15.03
C GLU A 430 9.42 -24.89 14.12
N ARG A 431 8.65 -25.84 14.67
CA ARG A 431 7.81 -26.78 13.87
C ARG A 431 6.31 -26.69 14.14
N VAL A 432 5.89 -25.75 14.97
CA VAL A 432 4.50 -25.67 15.44
C VAL A 432 3.78 -24.55 14.67
N CYS A 433 2.56 -24.88 14.21
CA CYS A 433 1.45 -24.02 13.75
C CYS A 433 1.66 -23.06 12.55
N ASP A 434 1.67 -23.63 11.34
CA ASP A 434 1.55 -22.86 10.08
C ASP A 434 0.10 -22.48 9.68
N ASN A 435 -0.95 -22.98 10.34
CA ASN A 435 -2.34 -22.77 9.90
C ASN A 435 -3.33 -22.56 11.06
N LEU A 436 -3.30 -21.39 11.69
CA LEU A 436 -4.34 -21.00 12.65
C LEU A 436 -5.46 -20.25 11.91
N HIS A 437 -6.54 -20.94 11.54
CA HIS A 437 -7.74 -20.30 11.00
C HIS A 437 -8.75 -20.05 12.12
N LEU A 438 -9.03 -18.78 12.41
CA LEU A 438 -10.06 -18.35 13.35
C LEU A 438 -11.32 -17.97 12.56
N MET A 439 -12.37 -18.79 12.63
CA MET A 439 -13.72 -18.40 12.19
C MET A 439 -14.55 -18.00 13.41
N LEU A 440 -15.06 -16.77 13.40
CA LEU A 440 -15.87 -16.16 14.45
C LEU A 440 -17.37 -16.33 14.16
N VAL A 441 -18.09 -17.00 15.05
CA VAL A 441 -19.56 -16.90 15.18
C VAL A 441 -19.88 -16.75 16.67
N ASP A 442 -20.23 -15.54 17.09
CA ASP A 442 -20.49 -15.16 18.50
C ASP A 442 -19.33 -15.48 19.47
N ASN A 443 -19.65 -16.13 20.59
CA ASN A 443 -18.70 -16.63 21.60
C ASN A 443 -18.09 -17.98 21.21
N LEU A 444 -18.32 -18.45 19.98
CA LEU A 444 -17.94 -19.77 19.53
C LEU A 444 -16.81 -19.65 18.49
N TYR A 445 -15.67 -20.22 18.84
CA TYR A 445 -14.44 -20.14 18.07
C TYR A 445 -14.17 -21.51 17.48
N LEU A 446 -13.95 -21.56 16.18
CA LEU A 446 -13.37 -22.73 15.53
C LEU A 446 -11.87 -22.50 15.44
N VAL A 447 -11.11 -23.38 16.08
CA VAL A 447 -9.65 -23.32 16.11
C VAL A 447 -9.13 -24.60 15.48
N ASP A 448 -8.43 -24.45 14.36
CA ASP A 448 -7.61 -25.51 13.79
C ASP A 448 -6.16 -25.29 14.24
N PHE A 449 -5.58 -26.26 14.95
CA PHE A 449 -4.20 -26.17 15.38
C PHE A 449 -3.52 -27.53 15.35
N LEU A 450 -2.21 -27.53 15.05
CA LEU A 450 -1.41 -28.74 15.03
C LEU A 450 -0.73 -28.92 16.38
N PHE A 451 -1.05 -30.02 17.05
CA PHE A 451 -0.52 -30.36 18.35
C PHE A 451 0.44 -31.57 18.25
N PRO A 452 1.70 -31.43 18.69
CA PRO A 452 2.61 -32.57 18.76
C PRO A 452 2.18 -33.50 19.91
N TYR A 453 1.91 -34.77 19.59
CA TYR A 453 1.55 -35.80 20.56
C TYR A 453 2.47 -37.01 20.41
N GLY A 454 3.53 -37.05 21.23
CA GLY A 454 4.60 -38.03 21.08
C GLY A 454 5.34 -37.83 19.75
N ALA A 455 5.45 -38.88 18.94
CA ALA A 455 6.06 -38.84 17.60
C ALA A 455 5.03 -38.62 16.47
N CYS A 456 3.84 -38.12 16.80
CA CYS A 456 2.79 -37.83 15.84
C CYS A 456 2.39 -36.36 15.89
N THR A 457 1.99 -35.81 14.75
CA THR A 457 1.31 -34.51 14.68
C THR A 457 -0.19 -34.75 14.65
N ILE A 458 -0.92 -34.22 15.63
CA ILE A 458 -2.37 -34.28 15.67
C ILE A 458 -2.91 -32.91 15.26
N ARG A 459 -3.67 -32.86 14.16
CA ARG A 459 -4.55 -31.75 13.88
C ARG A 459 -5.72 -31.77 14.84
N ILE A 460 -5.86 -30.72 15.62
CA ILE A 460 -6.95 -30.53 16.55
C ILE A 460 -7.84 -29.45 15.96
N PHE A 461 -9.04 -29.86 15.58
CA PHE A 461 -10.10 -28.94 15.22
C PHE A 461 -11.01 -28.79 16.44
N ALA A 462 -10.84 -27.71 17.19
CA ALA A 462 -11.56 -27.45 18.42
C ALA A 462 -12.64 -26.38 18.21
N ARG A 463 -13.84 -26.67 18.69
CA ARG A 463 -14.84 -25.66 19.03
C ARG A 463 -14.55 -25.18 20.43
N LEU A 464 -14.14 -23.92 20.57
CA LEU A 464 -13.99 -23.27 21.85
C LEU A 464 -15.18 -22.35 22.08
N TRP A 465 -15.59 -22.23 23.33
CA TRP A 465 -16.53 -21.23 23.80
C TRP A 465 -15.80 -20.27 24.71
N ARG A 466 -15.94 -18.98 24.45
CA ARG A 466 -15.41 -17.94 25.31
C ARG A 466 -16.50 -17.51 26.28
N ASP A 467 -16.25 -17.65 27.57
CA ASP A 467 -17.18 -17.16 28.58
C ASP A 467 -17.16 -15.63 28.67
N ARG A 468 -18.04 -15.08 29.50
CA ARG A 468 -18.12 -13.63 29.75
C ARG A 468 -16.86 -13.06 30.42
N ASN A 469 -16.03 -13.92 31.01
CA ASN A 469 -14.76 -13.54 31.65
C ASN A 469 -13.57 -13.70 30.69
N GLY A 470 -13.82 -14.10 29.44
CA GLY A 470 -12.81 -14.30 28.42
C GLY A 470 -12.05 -15.63 28.50
N ALA A 471 -12.44 -16.54 29.40
CA ALA A 471 -11.88 -17.88 29.49
C ALA A 471 -12.41 -18.76 28.34
N PHE A 472 -11.51 -19.50 27.71
CA PHE A 472 -11.86 -20.42 26.63
C PHE A 472 -12.11 -21.83 27.19
N TYR A 473 -13.25 -22.39 26.84
CA TYR A 473 -13.67 -23.74 27.18
C TYR A 473 -13.80 -24.54 25.89
N ALA A 474 -13.11 -25.66 25.79
CA ALA A 474 -13.32 -26.57 24.67
C ALA A 474 -14.73 -27.19 24.77
N LEU A 475 -15.60 -26.85 23.83
CA LEU A 475 -16.93 -27.46 23.70
C LEU A 475 -16.83 -28.84 23.06
N SER A 476 -15.99 -28.97 22.04
CA SER A 476 -15.74 -30.24 21.35
C SER A 476 -14.42 -30.15 20.58
N SER A 477 -13.72 -31.26 20.42
CA SER A 477 -12.51 -31.32 19.60
C SER A 477 -12.52 -32.57 18.72
N ILE A 478 -12.08 -32.40 17.48
CA ILE A 478 -11.83 -33.49 16.54
C ILE A 478 -10.31 -33.59 16.39
N PHE A 479 -9.79 -34.78 16.65
CA PHE A 479 -8.37 -35.08 16.56
C PHE A 479 -8.13 -35.89 15.29
N THR A 480 -7.28 -35.39 14.41
CA THR A 480 -6.84 -36.11 13.21
C THR A 480 -5.33 -36.25 13.24
N ILE A 481 -4.82 -37.48 13.19
CA ILE A 481 -3.38 -37.72 13.16
C ILE A 481 -2.88 -37.51 11.73
N LEU A 482 -2.05 -36.48 11.53
CA LEU A 482 -1.51 -36.12 10.21
C LEU A 482 -0.27 -36.94 9.86
N GLU A 483 0.65 -37.11 10.81
CA GLU A 483 1.93 -37.78 10.58
C GLU A 483 2.22 -38.77 11.71
N SER A 484 2.72 -39.95 11.34
CA SER A 484 3.15 -41.03 12.25
C SER A 484 4.15 -41.90 11.50
N ASP A 485 5.25 -42.32 12.11
CA ASP A 485 6.22 -43.27 11.49
C ASP A 485 5.66 -44.68 11.26
N MET A 486 4.37 -44.89 11.52
CA MET A 486 3.69 -46.14 11.19
C MET A 486 3.21 -46.17 9.74
N ASP A 487 3.51 -47.29 9.08
CA ASP A 487 2.98 -47.69 7.78
C ASP A 487 1.45 -47.56 7.72
N GLN A 488 0.89 -46.98 6.66
CA GLN A 488 -0.55 -46.61 6.58
C GLN A 488 -1.48 -47.79 6.85
N ARG A 489 -1.08 -49.01 6.46
CA ARG A 489 -1.84 -50.25 6.70
C ARG A 489 -1.97 -50.60 8.19
N LYS A 490 -1.02 -50.18 9.03
CA LYS A 490 -1.03 -50.43 10.48
C LYS A 490 -1.80 -49.37 11.28
N ARG A 491 -2.22 -48.28 10.62
CA ARG A 491 -3.01 -47.18 11.23
C ARG A 491 -4.51 -47.43 11.18
N HIS A 492 -5.00 -48.20 10.22
CA HIS A 492 -6.44 -48.35 10.00
C HIS A 492 -7.11 -49.05 11.20
N GLY A 493 -8.14 -48.41 11.77
CA GLY A 493 -8.91 -48.94 12.90
C GLY A 493 -8.30 -48.72 14.30
N LYS A 494 -7.15 -48.05 14.43
CA LYS A 494 -6.52 -47.78 15.75
C LYS A 494 -6.87 -46.40 16.28
N THR A 495 -7.15 -46.33 17.57
CA THR A 495 -7.35 -45.10 18.34
C THR A 495 -6.03 -44.37 18.60
N ALA A 496 -6.09 -43.06 18.85
CA ALA A 496 -4.91 -42.26 19.19
C ALA A 496 -4.14 -42.80 20.41
N ARG A 497 -4.84 -43.43 21.36
CA ARG A 497 -4.24 -44.08 22.53
C ARG A 497 -3.44 -45.33 22.14
N GLU A 498 -3.98 -46.19 21.28
CA GLU A 498 -3.29 -47.40 20.81
C GLU A 498 -2.07 -47.09 19.94
N LEU A 499 -2.12 -45.99 19.19
CA LEU A 499 -0.98 -45.51 18.40
C LEU A 499 0.16 -45.01 19.30
N ARG A 500 -0.18 -44.29 20.38
CA ARG A 500 0.79 -43.87 21.41
C ARG A 500 1.41 -45.06 22.12
N ASP A 501 0.60 -46.02 22.56
CA ASP A 501 1.08 -47.17 23.33
C ASP A 501 1.99 -48.08 22.46
N HIS A 502 1.73 -48.18 21.15
CA HIS A 502 2.62 -48.86 20.19
C HIS A 502 3.95 -48.14 19.96
N GLN A 503 3.97 -46.81 19.98
CA GLN A 503 5.22 -46.05 19.86
C GLN A 503 6.01 -46.07 21.18
N ALA A 504 5.33 -46.00 22.32
CA ALA A 504 5.93 -46.21 23.62
C ALA A 504 6.59 -47.59 23.69
N SER A 505 5.93 -48.67 23.25
CA SER A 505 6.56 -50.00 23.25
C SER A 505 7.82 -50.08 22.37
N LYS A 506 7.90 -49.34 21.26
CA LYS A 506 9.11 -49.26 20.43
C LYS A 506 10.24 -48.47 21.08
N LEU A 507 9.92 -47.39 21.80
CA LEU A 507 10.90 -46.59 22.54
C LEU A 507 11.51 -47.37 23.71
N TRP A 508 10.74 -48.26 24.34
CA TRP A 508 11.24 -49.14 25.39
C TRP A 508 12.19 -50.21 24.83
N HIS A 509 11.90 -50.78 23.66
CA HIS A 509 12.83 -51.70 22.99
C HIS A 509 14.12 -51.05 22.45
N PHE A 510 14.13 -49.73 22.25
CA PHE A 510 15.33 -49.02 21.82
C PHE A 510 16.36 -48.85 22.96
N ASN A 511 15.91 -48.85 24.23
CA ASN A 511 16.79 -48.80 25.40
C ASN A 511 17.38 -50.18 25.76
N ASP A 512 16.74 -51.29 25.38
CA ASP A 512 17.28 -52.65 25.58
C ASP A 512 18.34 -53.05 24.55
N VAL A 513 18.47 -52.29 23.45
CA VAL A 513 19.50 -52.52 22.41
C VAL A 513 20.74 -51.63 22.64
N LEU A 514 20.67 -50.71 23.60
CA LEU A 514 21.76 -49.80 23.97
C LEU A 514 22.40 -50.10 25.34
N ASN A 515 22.11 -51.28 25.93
CA ASN A 515 22.82 -51.82 27.09
C ASN A 515 23.54 -53.12 26.74
#